data_AF-A0A2G8LJZ3-F1
#
_entry.id   AF-A0A2G8LJZ3-F1
#
_cell.length_a   1.000
_cell.length_b   1.000
_cell.length_c   1.000
_cell.angle_alpha   90.00
_cell.angle_beta   90.00
_cell.angle_gamma   90.00
#
_symmetry.space_group_name_H-M   'P 1'
#
loop_
_entity.id
_entity.type
_entity.pdbx_description
1 polymer ?
#
loop_
_entity_poly.entity_id
_entity_poly.type
_entity_poly.pdbx_seq_one_letter_code
_entity_poly.pdbx_strand_id
1 'polypeptide(L)'
;MGVHLTIPEDALSFDHVIAVKVIYDPDIHLPGSARRGRMTPLLKLEPEGLALNKPAQLTIPHSAIIPKPDRHDVIIFTGLKDEEHSQEVSQETEQKHIFRIVPFIDGILDAKDDVLITVCFCKDSDEEYKLLLEDHQSKLSLGNYTTFHITRKLNDGRDYASFIDLMMSSPGESYHLTKEESTKHVDIDHLCAASRVAHQFRLKRNNDVDTDMVDVKLKVSQHEDHQTALILQSKVKDILLSLESQEILFRDLHQGEF
;
A
#
# COMPACT_ATOMS: atom_id res chain seq x y z
N MET A 1 4.04 1.01 14.72
CA MET A 1 4.46 -0.39 14.90
C MET A 1 3.76 -0.96 16.14
N GLY A 2 2.53 -1.45 15.97
CA GLY A 2 1.70 -2.02 17.05
C GLY A 2 2.07 -3.44 17.52
N VAL A 3 3.31 -3.88 17.32
CA VAL A 3 3.76 -5.21 17.75
C VAL A 3 4.16 -5.15 19.22
N HIS A 4 3.57 -6.01 20.04
CA HIS A 4 3.82 -6.04 21.48
C HIS A 4 4.16 -7.45 21.94
N LEU A 5 5.31 -7.61 22.60
CA LEU A 5 5.69 -8.84 23.29
C LEU A 5 5.54 -8.61 24.80
N THR A 6 4.71 -9.43 25.44
CA THR A 6 4.54 -9.45 26.89
C THR A 6 5.12 -10.75 27.42
N ILE A 7 6.13 -10.62 28.29
CA ILE A 7 6.78 -11.75 28.95
C ILE A 7 6.33 -11.72 30.42
N PRO A 8 5.63 -12.76 30.90
CA PRO A 8 5.18 -12.79 32.28
C PRO A 8 6.37 -12.95 33.24
N GLU A 9 6.16 -12.51 34.48
CA GLU A 9 7.13 -12.71 35.57
C GLU A 9 7.46 -14.21 35.71
N ASP A 10 8.73 -14.51 35.97
CA ASP A 10 9.31 -15.88 36.01
C ASP A 10 9.25 -16.70 34.72
N ALA A 11 8.85 -16.11 33.58
CA ALA A 11 8.95 -16.82 32.30
C ALA A 11 10.41 -17.08 31.89
N LEU A 12 11.35 -16.31 32.42
CA LEU A 12 12.78 -16.43 32.19
C LEU A 12 13.48 -16.89 33.46
N SER A 13 14.37 -17.87 33.33
CA SER A 13 15.19 -18.38 34.44
C SER A 13 16.35 -17.44 34.80
N PHE A 14 16.78 -16.60 33.87
CA PHE A 14 17.89 -15.65 34.02
C PHE A 14 17.64 -14.42 33.12
N ASP A 15 18.39 -13.35 33.37
CA ASP A 15 18.34 -12.16 32.53
C ASP A 15 18.74 -12.49 31.08
N HIS A 16 17.86 -12.14 30.14
CA HIS A 16 18.07 -12.32 28.70
C HIS A 16 17.76 -11.01 27.98
N VAL A 17 18.52 -10.70 26.93
CA VAL A 17 18.17 -9.66 25.97
C VAL A 17 17.30 -10.30 24.89
N ILE A 18 16.06 -9.82 24.76
CA ILE A 18 15.10 -10.33 23.78
C ILE A 18 14.82 -9.22 22.77
N ALA A 19 14.97 -9.54 21.49
CA ALA A 19 14.71 -8.62 20.39
C ALA A 19 13.53 -9.11 19.56
N VAL A 20 12.61 -8.18 19.26
CA VAL A 20 11.54 -8.38 18.29
C VAL A 20 11.90 -7.58 17.04
N LYS A 21 12.22 -8.28 15.95
CA LYS A 21 12.59 -7.67 14.67
C LYS A 21 11.46 -7.84 13.68
N VAL A 22 11.01 -6.73 13.09
CA VAL A 22 10.15 -6.75 11.90
C VAL A 22 11.06 -6.96 10.68
N ILE A 23 10.81 -8.01 9.92
CA ILE A 23 11.59 -8.35 8.73
C ILE A 23 10.85 -7.91 7.48
N TYR A 24 11.58 -7.19 6.63
CA TYR A 24 11.24 -6.90 5.25
C TYR A 24 12.30 -7.54 4.35
N ASP A 25 12.14 -8.82 4.10
CA ASP A 25 13.00 -9.59 3.18
C ASP A 25 12.08 -10.22 2.12
N PRO A 26 12.13 -9.74 0.86
CA PRO A 26 11.29 -10.27 -0.21
C PRO A 26 11.69 -11.69 -0.62
N ASP A 27 12.91 -12.13 -0.31
CA ASP A 27 13.48 -13.42 -0.75
C ASP A 27 13.33 -14.53 0.30
N ILE A 28 12.78 -14.21 1.46
CA ILE A 28 12.56 -15.18 2.54
C ILE A 28 11.61 -16.28 2.07
N HIS A 29 12.10 -17.52 2.15
CA HIS A 29 11.32 -18.69 1.76
C HIS A 29 10.26 -18.98 2.82
N LEU A 30 9.05 -18.47 2.59
CA LEU A 30 7.88 -18.84 3.37
C LEU A 30 7.28 -20.15 2.84
N PRO A 31 6.67 -20.98 3.70
CA PRO A 31 5.85 -22.11 3.26
C PRO A 31 4.78 -21.63 2.25
N GLY A 32 4.42 -22.47 1.29
CA GLY A 32 3.68 -22.05 0.09
C GLY A 32 2.42 -21.23 0.38
N SER A 33 1.61 -21.66 1.35
CA SER A 33 0.40 -20.95 1.80
C SER A 33 0.69 -19.65 2.56
N ALA A 34 1.87 -19.48 3.16
CA ALA A 34 2.30 -18.24 3.80
C ALA A 34 2.80 -17.17 2.82
N ARG A 35 3.19 -17.57 1.58
CA ARG A 35 3.54 -16.61 0.51
C ARG A 35 2.31 -15.87 -0.02
N ARG A 36 1.13 -16.49 0.04
CA ARG A 36 -0.14 -15.91 -0.43
C ARG A 36 -1.02 -15.51 0.76
N GLY A 37 -1.36 -14.24 0.88
CA GLY A 37 -2.33 -13.78 1.89
C GLY A 37 -1.76 -13.33 3.23
N ARG A 38 -0.44 -13.09 3.31
CA ARG A 38 0.20 -12.57 4.53
C ARG A 38 -0.50 -11.28 5.00
N MET A 39 -1.18 -11.36 6.14
CA MET A 39 -1.94 -10.26 6.74
C MET A 39 -1.15 -9.49 7.80
N THR A 40 -0.03 -10.05 8.27
CA THR A 40 0.84 -9.49 9.32
C THR A 40 2.26 -9.26 8.80
N PRO A 41 3.03 -8.35 9.40
CA PRO A 41 4.47 -8.29 9.15
C PRO A 41 5.16 -9.62 9.51
N LEU A 42 6.31 -9.91 8.88
CA LEU A 42 7.16 -11.02 9.32
C LEU A 42 7.92 -10.58 10.56
N LEU A 43 7.96 -11.44 11.55
CA LEU A 43 8.65 -11.18 12.80
C LEU A 43 9.73 -12.23 13.02
N LYS A 44 10.84 -11.77 13.57
CA LYS A 44 11.89 -12.62 14.11
C LYS A 44 12.10 -12.28 15.57
N LEU A 45 12.00 -13.31 16.41
CA LEU A 45 12.32 -13.24 17.82
C LEU A 45 13.74 -13.75 18.00
N GLU A 46 14.56 -12.97 18.70
CA GLU A 46 15.92 -13.37 19.06
C GLU A 46 16.10 -13.30 20.59
N PRO A 47 16.85 -14.24 21.20
CA PRO A 47 17.54 -15.36 20.54
C PRO A 47 16.60 -16.50 20.13
N GLU A 48 16.86 -17.11 18.98
CA GLU A 48 16.12 -18.28 18.50
C GLU A 48 16.33 -19.47 19.47
N GLY A 49 15.29 -20.27 19.68
CA GLY A 49 15.35 -21.44 20.57
C GLY A 49 15.32 -21.14 22.07
N LEU A 50 15.18 -19.88 22.48
CA LEU A 50 15.00 -19.53 23.89
C LEU A 50 13.70 -20.15 24.44
N ALA A 51 13.84 -21.07 25.39
CA ALA A 51 12.71 -21.67 26.08
C ALA A 51 12.22 -20.75 27.20
N LEU A 52 10.92 -20.48 27.21
CA LEU A 52 10.26 -19.76 28.30
C LEU A 52 9.55 -20.76 29.21
N ASN A 53 9.66 -20.57 30.52
CA ASN A 53 9.00 -21.40 31.52
C ASN A 53 7.48 -21.15 31.59
N LYS A 54 7.02 -20.02 31.06
CA LYS A 54 5.61 -19.63 30.97
C LYS A 54 5.33 -19.10 29.56
N PRO A 55 4.10 -19.27 29.04
CA PRO A 55 3.73 -18.73 27.73
C PRO A 55 3.87 -17.19 27.70
N ALA A 56 4.59 -16.67 26.72
CA ALA A 56 4.58 -15.25 26.41
C ALA A 56 3.44 -14.92 25.43
N GLN A 57 3.04 -13.65 25.41
CA GLN A 57 2.01 -13.16 24.50
C GLN A 57 2.64 -12.23 23.45
N LEU A 58 2.44 -12.55 22.18
CA LEU A 58 2.83 -11.70 21.06
C LEU A 58 1.58 -11.18 20.36
N THR A 59 1.38 -9.87 20.42
CA THR A 59 0.30 -9.17 19.73
C THR A 59 0.84 -8.57 18.44
N ILE A 60 0.21 -8.89 17.31
CA ILE A 60 0.63 -8.44 15.97
C ILE A 60 -0.57 -7.81 15.26
N PRO A 61 -0.45 -6.56 14.76
CA PRO A 61 -1.51 -5.95 13.97
C PRO A 61 -1.62 -6.63 12.60
N HIS A 62 -2.84 -6.85 12.11
CA HIS A 62 -3.12 -7.49 10.82
C HIS A 62 -3.98 -6.63 9.87
N SER A 63 -3.93 -6.92 8.56
CA SER A 63 -4.78 -6.26 7.52
C SER A 63 -6.16 -6.87 7.36
N ALA A 64 -6.37 -8.10 7.85
CA ALA A 64 -7.56 -8.86 7.50
C ALA A 64 -8.82 -8.19 8.07
N ILE A 65 -9.84 -8.04 7.22
CA ILE A 65 -11.19 -7.72 7.67
C ILE A 65 -11.88 -9.05 7.90
N ILE A 66 -12.11 -9.36 9.17
CA ILE A 66 -12.73 -10.62 9.57
C ILE A 66 -14.15 -10.29 10.05
N PRO A 67 -15.15 -10.22 9.15
CA PRO A 67 -16.50 -9.74 9.50
C PRO A 67 -17.22 -10.66 10.51
N LYS A 68 -16.74 -11.91 10.68
CA LYS A 68 -17.19 -12.85 11.70
C LYS A 68 -15.98 -13.60 12.26
N PRO A 69 -15.29 -13.08 13.28
CA PRO A 69 -14.03 -13.66 13.79
C PRO A 69 -14.17 -15.15 14.13
N ASP A 70 -15.31 -15.57 14.67
CA ASP A 70 -15.58 -16.96 15.05
C ASP A 70 -15.82 -17.92 13.86
N ARG A 71 -15.78 -17.43 12.63
CA ARG A 71 -16.06 -18.22 11.42
C ARG A 71 -14.90 -18.27 10.42
N HIS A 72 -13.81 -17.54 10.68
CA HIS A 72 -12.66 -17.50 9.78
C HIS A 72 -11.44 -17.97 10.56
N ASP A 73 -10.75 -18.97 10.03
CA ASP A 73 -9.54 -19.51 10.66
C ASP A 73 -8.34 -18.61 10.35
N VAL A 74 -7.53 -18.32 11.36
CA VAL A 74 -6.22 -17.64 11.20
C VAL A 74 -5.13 -18.67 11.40
N ILE A 75 -4.32 -18.88 10.36
CA ILE A 75 -3.17 -19.79 10.42
C ILE A 75 -1.93 -18.99 10.80
N ILE A 76 -1.25 -19.44 11.85
CA ILE A 76 0.04 -18.89 12.27
C ILE A 76 1.14 -19.76 11.71
N PHE A 77 1.96 -19.18 10.84
CA PHE A 77 3.16 -19.84 10.33
C PHE A 77 4.35 -19.47 11.21
N THR A 78 5.05 -20.50 11.69
CA THR A 78 6.36 -20.38 12.32
C THR A 78 7.34 -21.22 11.53
N GLY A 79 8.56 -20.75 11.37
CA GLY A 79 9.59 -21.47 10.63
C GLY A 79 10.92 -21.33 11.36
N LEU A 80 11.62 -22.43 11.52
CA LEU A 80 13.07 -22.42 11.67
C LEU A 80 13.66 -22.33 10.27
N LYS A 81 14.87 -21.77 10.15
CA LYS A 81 15.50 -21.50 8.86
C LYS A 81 15.69 -22.74 7.96
N ASP A 82 15.43 -23.96 8.46
CA ASP A 82 15.84 -25.21 7.83
C ASP A 82 14.85 -26.41 7.85
N GLU A 83 13.54 -26.33 8.21
CA GLU A 83 12.65 -27.52 8.08
C GLU A 83 11.22 -27.28 7.56
N GLU A 84 10.83 -28.11 6.57
CA GLU A 84 9.56 -28.16 5.82
C GLU A 84 8.39 -28.81 6.59
N HIS A 85 8.16 -28.51 7.86
CA HIS A 85 7.02 -29.09 8.60
C HIS A 85 6.01 -28.01 8.98
N SER A 86 5.04 -27.78 8.10
CA SER A 86 3.86 -26.94 8.34
C SER A 86 2.59 -27.80 8.39
N GLN A 87 1.80 -27.66 9.45
CA GLN A 87 0.49 -28.28 9.59
C GLN A 87 -0.57 -27.38 8.93
N GLU A 88 -1.41 -27.95 8.07
CA GLU A 88 -2.35 -27.24 7.20
C GLU A 88 -3.79 -27.67 7.52
N VAL A 89 -4.69 -26.73 7.82
CA VAL A 89 -6.15 -27.00 7.91
C VAL A 89 -6.97 -25.83 7.33
N SER A 90 -7.72 -26.17 6.28
CA SER A 90 -8.93 -25.58 5.68
C SER A 90 -8.86 -24.27 4.86
N GLN A 91 -9.70 -24.25 3.80
CA GLN A 91 -9.62 -23.45 2.56
C GLN A 91 -10.71 -22.37 2.51
N GLU A 92 -10.34 -21.11 2.66
CA GLU A 92 -11.10 -19.99 2.07
C GLU A 92 -10.41 -19.55 0.77
N THR A 93 -11.16 -19.52 -0.32
CA THR A 93 -10.65 -19.24 -1.67
C THR A 93 -10.67 -17.75 -2.03
N GLU A 94 -11.27 -16.88 -1.22
CA GLU A 94 -11.39 -15.44 -1.50
C GLU A 94 -11.11 -14.59 -0.25
N GLN A 95 -10.18 -13.64 -0.37
CA GLN A 95 -9.79 -12.68 0.67
C GLN A 95 -10.14 -11.26 0.25
N LYS A 96 -10.63 -10.44 1.20
CA LYS A 96 -10.95 -9.03 0.94
C LYS A 96 -9.97 -8.11 1.66
N HIS A 97 -9.49 -7.10 0.95
CA HIS A 97 -8.56 -6.09 1.45
C HIS A 97 -9.06 -4.69 1.14
N ILE A 98 -8.63 -3.69 1.92
CA ILE A 98 -8.86 -2.27 1.64
C ILE A 98 -7.49 -1.59 1.51
N PHE A 99 -7.33 -0.82 0.44
CA PHE A 99 -6.15 0.00 0.19
C PHE A 99 -6.56 1.45 0.01
N ARG A 100 -5.70 2.36 0.45
CA ARG A 100 -5.77 3.79 0.13
C ARG A 100 -5.00 4.02 -1.16
N ILE A 101 -5.61 4.80 -2.04
CA ILE A 101 -5.04 5.25 -3.31
C ILE A 101 -4.72 6.72 -3.15
N VAL A 102 -3.45 7.06 -3.35
CA VAL A 102 -2.91 8.40 -3.08
C VAL A 102 -2.14 8.87 -4.32
N PRO A 103 -2.69 9.81 -5.09
CA PRO A 103 -2.02 10.38 -6.25
C PRO A 103 -1.14 11.57 -5.87
N PHE A 104 0.07 11.59 -6.40
CA PHE A 104 1.06 12.66 -6.22
C PHE A 104 1.52 13.20 -7.58
N ILE A 105 1.78 14.51 -7.66
CA ILE A 105 2.58 15.09 -8.74
C ILE A 105 4.04 15.10 -8.28
N ASP A 106 4.89 14.39 -9.02
CA ASP A 106 6.33 14.31 -8.75
C ASP A 106 7.05 15.61 -9.11
N GLY A 107 6.48 16.38 -10.05
CA GLY A 107 7.00 17.64 -10.53
C GLY A 107 6.84 17.77 -12.04
N ILE A 108 7.48 18.80 -12.58
CA ILE A 108 7.59 19.05 -14.02
C ILE A 108 8.93 18.51 -14.51
N LEU A 109 8.90 17.64 -15.52
CA LEU A 109 10.07 17.02 -16.13
C LEU A 109 10.56 17.84 -17.33
N ASP A 110 11.83 18.24 -17.28
CA ASP A 110 12.62 18.81 -18.38
C ASP A 110 12.14 20.16 -18.96
N ALA A 111 12.85 20.64 -19.98
CA ALA A 111 12.55 21.84 -20.78
C ALA A 111 11.26 21.75 -21.64
N LYS A 112 10.43 20.72 -21.43
CA LYS A 112 9.20 20.45 -22.21
C LYS A 112 7.92 20.58 -21.38
N ASP A 113 8.06 20.90 -20.11
CA ASP A 113 6.95 21.08 -19.16
C ASP A 113 6.02 19.84 -19.00
N ASP A 114 6.57 18.64 -19.22
CA ASP A 114 5.85 17.37 -19.02
C ASP A 114 5.58 17.17 -17.52
N VAL A 115 4.46 16.54 -17.16
CA VAL A 115 4.10 16.28 -15.76
C VAL A 115 4.15 14.79 -15.47
N LEU A 116 4.70 14.42 -14.32
CA LEU A 116 4.71 13.04 -13.85
C LEU A 116 3.78 12.89 -12.64
N ILE A 117 2.82 11.99 -12.75
CA ILE A 117 1.90 11.64 -11.67
C ILE A 117 2.25 10.25 -11.14
N THR A 118 2.56 10.14 -9.86
CA THR A 118 2.69 8.86 -9.17
C THR A 118 1.39 8.52 -8.46
N VAL A 119 0.81 7.35 -8.77
CA VAL A 119 -0.31 6.77 -8.05
C VAL A 119 0.22 5.72 -7.09
N CYS A 120 0.09 6.00 -5.80
CA CYS A 120 0.50 5.09 -4.74
C CYS A 120 -0.69 4.33 -4.17
N PHE A 121 -0.48 3.06 -3.89
CA PHE A 121 -1.34 2.23 -3.07
C PHE A 121 -0.64 2.03 -1.73
N CYS A 122 -1.35 2.19 -0.63
CA CYS A 122 -0.92 1.69 0.67
C CYS A 122 -2.07 0.98 1.35
N LYS A 123 -1.76 0.03 2.22
CA LYS A 123 -2.76 -0.63 3.06
C LYS A 123 -3.54 0.41 3.87
N ASP A 124 -4.84 0.16 4.09
CA ASP A 124 -5.69 1.04 4.88
C ASP A 124 -5.32 1.00 6.37
N SER A 125 -4.29 1.78 6.72
CA SER A 125 -3.75 1.96 8.06
C SER A 125 -3.11 3.33 8.15
N ASP A 126 -3.30 4.01 9.27
CA ASP A 126 -2.71 5.33 9.49
C ASP A 126 -1.19 5.29 9.59
N GLU A 127 -0.62 4.17 10.07
CA GLU A 127 0.84 3.98 10.10
C GLU A 127 1.41 3.91 8.68
N GLU A 128 0.82 3.08 7.81
CA GLU A 128 1.24 2.92 6.41
C GLU A 128 1.02 4.18 5.58
N TYR A 129 -0.10 4.88 5.83
CA TYR A 129 -0.39 6.14 5.18
C TYR A 129 0.59 7.24 5.59
N LYS A 130 0.93 7.32 6.88
CA LYS A 130 1.94 8.28 7.37
C LYS A 130 3.31 8.00 6.76
N LEU A 131 3.76 6.74 6.75
CA LEU A 131 5.03 6.35 6.12
C LEU A 131 5.03 6.66 4.61
N LEU A 132 3.90 6.46 3.92
CA LEU A 132 3.78 6.83 2.51
C LEU A 132 3.96 8.35 2.30
N LEU A 133 3.33 9.17 3.13
CA LEU A 133 3.47 10.63 3.07
C LEU A 133 4.90 11.07 3.36
N GLU A 134 5.57 10.45 4.33
CA GLU A 134 6.98 10.73 4.64
C GLU A 134 7.91 10.40 3.44
N ASP A 135 7.67 9.27 2.77
CA ASP A 135 8.44 8.87 1.57
C ASP A 135 8.21 9.81 0.37
N HIS A 136 7.06 10.49 0.33
CA HIS A 136 6.63 11.34 -0.79
C HIS A 136 6.53 12.81 -0.42
N GLN A 137 7.15 13.23 0.70
CA GLN A 137 7.02 14.57 1.25
C GLN A 137 7.46 15.69 0.31
N SER A 138 8.30 15.41 -0.69
CA SER A 138 8.74 16.39 -1.70
C SER A 138 7.75 16.57 -2.85
N LYS A 139 6.64 15.84 -2.86
CA LYS A 139 5.68 15.77 -3.97
C LYS A 139 4.36 16.42 -3.59
N LEU A 140 3.67 17.00 -4.57
CA LEU A 140 2.37 17.62 -4.35
C LEU A 140 1.27 16.55 -4.34
N SER A 141 0.53 16.42 -3.23
CA SER A 141 -0.64 15.53 -3.16
C SER A 141 -1.79 16.08 -3.98
N LEU A 142 -2.37 15.27 -4.87
CA LEU A 142 -3.54 15.63 -5.66
C LEU A 142 -4.83 15.25 -4.92
N GLY A 143 -5.14 16.04 -3.88
CA GLY A 143 -6.28 15.80 -3.00
C GLY A 143 -5.98 14.79 -1.88
N ASN A 144 -7.05 14.28 -1.27
CA ASN A 144 -6.98 13.24 -0.25
C ASN A 144 -6.91 11.85 -0.87
N TYR A 145 -6.60 10.85 -0.05
CA TYR A 145 -6.67 9.46 -0.48
C TYR A 145 -8.13 9.02 -0.74
N THR A 146 -8.29 8.03 -1.62
CA THR A 146 -9.54 7.29 -1.78
C THR A 146 -9.34 5.84 -1.37
N THR A 147 -10.29 5.26 -0.65
CA THR A 147 -10.25 3.82 -0.31
C THR A 147 -10.81 2.97 -1.44
N PHE A 148 -10.17 1.85 -1.72
CA PHE A 148 -10.58 0.89 -2.73
C PHE A 148 -10.55 -0.52 -2.14
N HIS A 149 -11.63 -1.27 -2.35
CA HIS A 149 -11.72 -2.65 -1.90
C HIS A 149 -11.13 -3.56 -2.97
N ILE A 150 -10.46 -4.62 -2.54
CA ILE A 150 -9.86 -5.59 -3.44
C ILE A 150 -10.28 -6.96 -2.99
N THR A 151 -10.74 -7.78 -3.93
CA THR A 151 -11.04 -9.20 -3.70
C THR A 151 -9.95 -10.06 -4.29
N ARG A 152 -9.08 -10.61 -3.46
CA ARG A 152 -8.01 -11.53 -3.87
C ARG A 152 -8.54 -12.96 -3.91
N LYS A 153 -8.41 -13.65 -5.04
CA LYS A 153 -8.75 -15.08 -5.12
C LYS A 153 -7.50 -15.94 -4.92
N LEU A 154 -7.53 -16.82 -3.92
CA LEU A 154 -6.50 -17.81 -3.65
C LEU A 154 -6.78 -19.05 -4.52
N ASN A 155 -6.13 -19.13 -5.68
CA ASN A 155 -6.33 -20.25 -6.61
C ASN A 155 -5.76 -21.58 -6.08
N ASP A 156 -6.43 -22.68 -6.42
CA ASP A 156 -6.14 -24.09 -6.11
C ASP A 156 -4.91 -24.68 -6.84
N GLY A 157 -3.99 -23.85 -7.31
CA GLY A 157 -2.82 -24.28 -8.09
C GLY A 157 -2.88 -23.98 -9.59
N ARG A 158 -3.86 -23.21 -10.07
CA ARG A 158 -3.83 -22.58 -11.41
C ARG A 158 -3.43 -21.11 -11.36
N ASP A 159 -2.42 -20.73 -12.14
CA ASP A 159 -1.87 -19.37 -12.23
C ASP A 159 -2.80 -18.43 -13.01
N TYR A 160 -3.85 -17.92 -12.35
CA TYR A 160 -4.53 -16.71 -12.80
C TYR A 160 -4.07 -15.54 -11.93
N ALA A 161 -3.16 -14.72 -12.46
CA ALA A 161 -2.78 -13.46 -11.84
C ALA A 161 -3.98 -12.52 -11.83
N SER A 162 -4.33 -11.99 -10.66
CA SER A 162 -5.42 -11.03 -10.49
C SER A 162 -4.84 -9.63 -10.46
N PHE A 163 -5.41 -8.73 -11.25
CA PHE A 163 -4.90 -7.37 -11.41
C PHE A 163 -5.93 -6.30 -11.03
N ILE A 164 -5.42 -5.12 -10.70
CA ILE A 164 -6.16 -3.87 -10.68
C ILE A 164 -5.73 -3.08 -11.92
N ASP A 165 -6.68 -2.67 -12.73
CA ASP A 165 -6.47 -1.78 -13.85
C ASP A 165 -6.45 -0.33 -13.37
N LEU A 166 -5.38 0.38 -13.72
CA LEU A 166 -5.27 1.82 -13.58
C LEU A 166 -5.38 2.43 -14.97
N MET A 167 -6.38 3.27 -15.19
CA MET A 167 -6.57 3.96 -16.45
C MET A 167 -6.61 5.46 -16.22
N MET A 168 -5.60 6.15 -16.74
CA MET A 168 -5.50 7.61 -16.69
C MET A 168 -5.97 8.20 -18.01
N SER A 169 -6.87 9.17 -17.94
CA SER A 169 -7.29 9.96 -19.09
C SER A 169 -7.18 11.45 -18.81
N SER A 170 -6.87 12.23 -19.84
CA SER A 170 -6.87 13.70 -19.77
C SER A 170 -8.09 14.22 -20.53
N PRO A 171 -9.16 14.64 -19.83
CA PRO A 171 -10.29 15.31 -20.48
C PRO A 171 -9.92 16.72 -20.97
N GLY A 172 -8.88 17.33 -20.42
CA GLY A 172 -8.37 18.64 -20.82
C GLY A 172 -7.44 18.58 -22.03
N GLU A 173 -7.30 19.71 -22.73
CA GLU A 173 -6.43 19.81 -23.90
C GLU A 173 -4.97 20.16 -23.54
N SER A 174 -4.71 20.57 -22.30
CA SER A 174 -3.41 21.06 -21.79
C SER A 174 -2.34 19.98 -21.72
N TYR A 175 -2.75 18.74 -21.46
CA TYR A 175 -1.89 17.59 -21.25
C TYR A 175 -2.49 16.37 -21.95
N HIS A 176 -1.64 15.50 -22.48
CA HIS A 176 -2.08 14.25 -23.11
C HIS A 176 -1.22 13.07 -22.68
N LEU A 177 -1.80 11.88 -22.70
CA LEU A 177 -1.09 10.62 -22.46
C LEU A 177 -0.94 9.85 -23.77
N THR A 178 0.16 9.12 -23.92
CA THR A 178 0.22 8.10 -24.97
C THR A 178 -0.63 6.90 -24.57
N LYS A 179 -1.05 6.10 -25.56
CA LYS A 179 -1.82 4.87 -25.31
C LYS A 179 -1.11 3.89 -24.37
N GLU A 180 0.23 3.85 -24.44
CA GLU A 180 1.05 2.99 -23.58
C GLU A 180 1.16 3.51 -22.14
N GLU A 181 1.12 4.83 -21.95
CA GLU A 181 1.15 5.43 -20.61
C GLU A 181 -0.22 5.50 -19.95
N SER A 182 -1.31 5.47 -20.72
CA SER A 182 -2.67 5.63 -20.17
C SER A 182 -3.17 4.45 -19.35
N THR A 183 -2.53 3.28 -19.42
CA THR A 183 -3.00 2.08 -18.71
C THR A 183 -1.84 1.35 -18.03
N LYS A 184 -2.03 1.00 -16.75
CA LYS A 184 -1.10 0.19 -15.95
C LYS A 184 -1.89 -0.89 -15.22
N HIS A 185 -1.21 -1.96 -14.83
CA HIS A 185 -1.81 -3.07 -14.08
C HIS A 185 -1.05 -3.24 -12.76
N VAL A 186 -1.78 -3.32 -11.66
CA VAL A 186 -1.23 -3.63 -10.34
C VAL A 186 -1.52 -5.08 -10.01
N ASP A 187 -0.48 -5.88 -9.83
CA ASP A 187 -0.62 -7.26 -9.36
C ASP A 187 -1.11 -7.27 -7.90
N ILE A 188 -2.23 -7.96 -7.66
CA ILE A 188 -2.88 -7.98 -6.34
C ILE A 188 -2.06 -8.78 -5.32
N ASP A 189 -1.41 -9.86 -5.73
CA ASP A 189 -0.58 -10.67 -4.84
C ASP A 189 0.63 -9.87 -4.37
N HIS A 190 1.27 -9.16 -5.29
CA HIS A 190 2.37 -8.25 -5.02
C HIS A 190 1.94 -7.09 -4.12
N LEU A 191 0.82 -6.44 -4.43
CA LEU A 191 0.29 -5.34 -3.62
C LEU A 191 0.01 -5.77 -2.17
N CYS A 192 -0.60 -6.94 -1.98
CA CYS A 192 -0.83 -7.48 -0.65
C CYS A 192 0.47 -7.86 0.08
N ALA A 193 1.50 -8.34 -0.64
CA ALA A 193 2.78 -8.72 -0.04
C ALA A 193 3.64 -7.52 0.35
N ALA A 194 3.72 -6.51 -0.52
CA ALA A 194 4.55 -5.32 -0.39
C ALA A 194 3.93 -4.24 0.51
N SER A 195 2.62 -4.33 0.82
CA SER A 195 1.82 -3.34 1.57
C SER A 195 1.72 -1.95 0.93
N ARG A 196 2.67 -1.58 0.07
CA ARG A 196 2.74 -0.32 -0.66
C ARG A 196 3.28 -0.58 -2.06
N VAL A 197 2.67 0.01 -3.08
CA VAL A 197 3.11 -0.07 -4.49
C VAL A 197 2.85 1.27 -5.17
N ALA A 198 3.74 1.70 -6.06
CA ALA A 198 3.63 2.96 -6.77
C ALA A 198 3.71 2.75 -8.28
N HIS A 199 2.90 3.49 -9.04
CA HIS A 199 2.90 3.47 -10.51
C HIS A 199 2.92 4.90 -11.05
N GLN A 200 3.75 5.14 -12.06
CA GLN A 200 3.91 6.47 -12.64
C GLN A 200 3.19 6.59 -13.99
N PHE A 201 2.63 7.77 -14.22
CA PHE A 201 1.98 8.21 -15.45
C PHE A 201 2.68 9.47 -15.93
N ARG A 202 3.23 9.44 -17.15
CA ARG A 202 3.80 10.63 -17.78
C ARG A 202 2.77 11.31 -18.67
N LEU A 203 2.50 12.57 -18.37
CA LEU A 203 1.66 13.44 -19.16
C LEU A 203 2.55 14.37 -19.98
N LYS A 204 2.26 14.46 -21.27
CA LYS A 204 2.96 15.35 -22.18
C LYS A 204 2.24 16.69 -22.27
N ARG A 205 2.98 17.77 -22.11
CA ARG A 205 2.43 19.12 -22.29
C ARG A 205 1.99 19.31 -23.73
N ASN A 206 0.79 19.87 -23.90
CA ASN A 206 0.38 20.43 -25.17
C ASN A 206 0.72 21.92 -25.18
N ASN A 207 1.68 22.32 -26.03
CA ASN A 207 2.17 23.69 -26.09
C ASN A 207 1.23 24.63 -26.86
N ASP A 208 0.21 24.10 -27.53
CA ASP A 208 -0.74 24.89 -28.32
C ASP A 208 -1.84 25.51 -27.45
N VAL A 209 -1.94 25.13 -26.17
CA VAL A 209 -3.01 25.55 -25.26
C VAL A 209 -2.46 26.35 -24.10
N ASP A 210 -2.89 27.60 -24.00
CA ASP A 210 -2.51 28.57 -22.97
C ASP A 210 -3.28 28.34 -21.64
N THR A 211 -3.28 27.09 -21.16
CA THR A 211 -3.90 26.75 -19.88
C THR A 211 -2.92 25.98 -19.01
N ASP A 212 -2.68 26.51 -17.81
CA ASP A 212 -1.71 26.00 -16.84
C ASP A 212 -2.38 25.07 -15.81
N MET A 213 -3.33 24.24 -16.27
CA MET A 213 -4.04 23.30 -15.41
C MET A 213 -3.75 21.87 -15.84
N VAL A 214 -3.29 21.07 -14.88
CA VAL A 214 -3.30 19.61 -14.95
C VAL A 214 -4.70 19.19 -14.55
N ASP A 215 -5.44 18.60 -15.48
CA ASP A 215 -6.79 18.05 -15.25
C ASP A 215 -6.85 16.66 -15.84
N VAL A 216 -6.80 15.65 -14.98
CA VAL A 216 -6.84 14.25 -15.37
C VAL A 216 -7.80 13.44 -14.51
N LYS A 217 -8.28 12.36 -15.09
CA LYS A 217 -9.14 11.39 -14.43
C LYS A 217 -8.40 10.07 -14.31
N LEU A 218 -8.23 9.61 -13.07
CA LEU A 218 -7.74 8.27 -12.77
C LEU A 218 -8.93 7.36 -12.50
N LYS A 219 -9.11 6.34 -13.34
CA LYS A 219 -10.04 5.24 -13.09
C LYS A 219 -9.27 4.04 -12.53
N VAL A 220 -9.79 3.44 -11.47
CA VAL A 220 -9.24 2.25 -10.84
C VAL A 220 -10.31 1.17 -10.84
N SER A 221 -10.01 -0.01 -11.38
CA SER A 221 -10.98 -1.11 -11.45
C SER A 221 -10.32 -2.47 -11.24
N GLN A 222 -11.05 -3.40 -10.64
CA GLN A 222 -10.63 -4.80 -10.53
C GLN A 222 -11.46 -5.73 -11.44
N HIS A 223 -12.76 -5.44 -11.53
CA HIS A 223 -13.74 -6.09 -12.41
C HIS A 223 -14.74 -5.01 -12.88
N GLU A 224 -15.57 -5.29 -13.90
CA GLU A 224 -16.48 -4.28 -14.50
C GLU A 224 -17.37 -3.55 -13.46
N ASP A 225 -17.81 -4.26 -12.42
CA ASP A 225 -18.69 -3.72 -11.37
C ASP A 225 -17.94 -3.15 -10.15
N HIS A 226 -16.62 -3.31 -10.08
CA HIS A 226 -15.81 -2.82 -8.97
C HIS A 226 -14.79 -1.79 -9.45
N GLN A 227 -15.25 -0.54 -9.54
CA GLN A 227 -14.47 0.59 -10.05
C GLN A 227 -14.70 1.86 -9.22
N THR A 228 -13.66 2.68 -9.12
CA THR A 228 -13.73 4.05 -8.61
C THR A 228 -13.03 4.99 -9.60
N ALA A 229 -13.37 6.27 -9.54
CA ALA A 229 -12.73 7.28 -10.36
C ALA A 229 -12.39 8.50 -9.51
N LEU A 230 -11.15 8.97 -9.65
CA LEU A 230 -10.63 10.17 -9.01
C LEU A 230 -10.46 11.24 -10.09
N ILE A 231 -10.93 12.44 -9.80
CA ILE A 231 -10.68 13.63 -10.62
C ILE A 231 -9.51 14.35 -9.96
N LEU A 232 -8.42 14.51 -10.71
CA LEU A 232 -7.16 15.06 -10.24
C LEU A 232 -6.92 16.37 -10.96
N GLN A 233 -7.04 17.47 -10.22
CA GLN A 233 -6.89 18.81 -10.75
C GLN A 233 -5.90 19.61 -9.92
N SER A 234 -4.97 20.27 -10.59
CA SER A 234 -4.04 21.22 -9.96
C SER A 234 -3.52 22.23 -10.97
N LYS A 235 -3.19 23.44 -10.49
CA LYS A 235 -2.56 24.46 -11.34
C LYS A 235 -1.06 24.21 -11.37
N VAL A 236 -0.44 24.37 -12.54
CA VAL A 236 0.99 24.15 -12.76
C VAL A 236 1.84 25.03 -11.84
N LYS A 237 1.41 26.27 -11.57
CA LYS A 237 2.07 27.14 -10.60
C LYS A 237 2.13 26.54 -9.19
N ASP A 238 1.13 25.78 -8.77
CA ASP A 238 1.08 25.17 -7.44
C ASP A 238 2.07 23.98 -7.35
N ILE A 239 2.38 23.35 -8.49
CA ILE A 239 3.43 22.32 -8.65
C ILE A 239 4.83 22.93 -8.48
N LEU A 240 5.03 24.19 -8.91
CA LEU A 240 6.31 24.89 -8.87
C LEU A 240 6.63 25.54 -7.52
N LEU A 241 5.67 25.59 -6.59
CA LEU A 241 5.86 26.18 -5.27
C LEU A 241 6.61 25.22 -4.34
N SER A 242 7.49 25.78 -3.50
CA SER A 242 8.12 25.04 -2.39
C SER A 242 7.07 24.55 -1.38
N LEU A 243 7.36 23.48 -0.63
CA LEU A 243 6.45 22.96 0.40
C LEU A 243 6.02 24.02 1.42
N GLU A 244 6.93 24.89 1.86
CA GLU A 244 6.61 25.99 2.78
C GLU A 244 5.58 26.94 2.16
N SER A 245 5.66 27.19 0.85
CA SER A 245 4.70 28.03 0.13
C SER A 245 3.36 27.32 -0.07
N GLN A 246 3.36 25.99 -0.20
CA GLN A 246 2.14 25.18 -0.30
C GLN A 246 1.40 25.07 1.04
N GLU A 247 2.11 24.90 2.17
CA GLU A 247 1.50 24.87 3.51
C GLU A 247 0.81 26.18 3.87
N ILE A 248 1.37 27.33 3.43
CA ILE A 248 0.77 28.64 3.61
C ILE A 248 -0.56 28.74 2.83
N LEU A 249 -0.57 28.31 1.57
CA LEU A 249 -1.80 28.28 0.75
C LEU A 249 -2.86 27.31 1.30
N PHE A 250 -2.44 26.16 1.84
CA PHE A 250 -3.34 25.16 2.40
C PHE A 250 -3.99 25.66 3.70
N ARG A 251 -3.28 26.43 4.54
CA ARG A 251 -3.88 27.10 5.71
C ARG A 251 -4.89 28.16 5.31
N ASP A 252 -4.62 28.94 4.27
CA ASP A 252 -5.51 30.02 3.84
C ASP A 252 -6.82 29.50 3.23
N LEU A 253 -6.79 28.34 2.55
CA LEU A 253 -7.98 27.70 1.99
C LEU A 253 -8.93 27.10 3.05
N HIS A 254 -8.42 26.79 4.24
CA HIS A 254 -9.20 26.21 5.35
C HIS A 254 -9.55 27.21 6.47
N GLN A 255 -9.24 28.51 6.31
CA GLN A 255 -9.70 29.56 7.23
C GLN A 255 -11.12 30.09 6.93
N GLY A 256 -11.81 29.53 5.92
CA GLY A 256 -13.11 30.00 5.46
C GLY A 256 -14.35 29.28 6.00
N GLU A 257 -14.23 28.33 6.93
CA GLU A 257 -15.40 27.66 7.54
C GLU A 257 -15.26 27.56 9.06
N PHE A 258 -15.75 28.61 9.74
CA PHE A 258 -16.27 28.57 11.11
C PHE A 258 -17.61 29.30 11.14
#